data_AF-A0A674IIE4-F1
#
_entry.id   AF-A0A674IIE4-F1
#
_cell.length_a   1.000
_cell.length_b   1.000
_cell.length_c   1.000
_cell.angle_alpha   90.00
_cell.angle_beta   90.00
_cell.angle_gamma   90.00
#
_symmetry.space_group_name_H-M   'P 1'
#
loop_
_entity.id
_entity.type
_entity.pdbx_description
1 polymer ?
#
loop_
_entity_poly.entity_id
_entity_poly.type
_entity_poly.pdbx_seq_one_letter_code
_entity_poly.pdbx_strand_id
1 'polypeptide(L)'
;MQQQAAQAGTSSAGAEPARCEPDGQGSGAERAAPGWRAGPLLRTDTRPAVLIARLLPGPVPGAPGEEAARGGQRGVQGIALSAPCAPARHTRPLCPSPPRPGARSWREPIKAPGGAGATVLQERPEQPRHKVLRPRAESMAHQSCQWGYDSDNGPEHWHKYYPIAKGENQSPIEINSKEVQHDPSLPPWFVGYDPGAAKTILNNGRTCRVVFDDTFDRSVLRGGPLPGTFRLRQFHFHWGSSDDHGSEHIVDGVKYAAELHMVHWNPKYSNFAEALKQADGVAVVGVFLKVGKTPKPEMKRILEEIDNIKTKGKEAPFSNFDPSILFPKSRDYWTYHGSFTTPPCEECITWILLREPIEVSPDQMAKLRSLSINAETEPARPMVDNWRPPQPLKGRVVKASFQ
;
A
#
# COMPACT_ATOMS: atom_id res chain seq x y z
N MET A 1 -8.58 -45.52 -50.25
CA MET A 1 -8.39 -44.42 -49.26
C MET A 1 -7.61 -43.30 -49.93
N GLN A 2 -7.72 -42.07 -49.44
CA GLN A 2 -7.18 -40.90 -50.13
C GLN A 2 -5.66 -40.79 -50.03
N GLN A 3 -5.02 -40.51 -51.16
CA GLN A 3 -3.74 -39.82 -51.26
C GLN A 3 -3.91 -38.72 -52.31
N GLN A 4 -3.47 -37.50 -52.00
CA GLN A 4 -3.22 -36.48 -53.01
C GLN A 4 -2.14 -35.52 -52.48
N ALA A 5 -1.05 -35.40 -53.24
CA ALA A 5 0.05 -34.49 -52.99
C ALA A 5 0.69 -34.12 -54.35
N ALA A 6 1.36 -32.95 -54.39
CA ALA A 6 2.28 -32.51 -55.44
C ALA A 6 1.78 -32.39 -56.91
N GLN A 7 1.34 -31.17 -57.25
CA GLN A 7 2.00 -30.26 -58.21
C GLN A 7 2.62 -30.78 -59.55
N ALA A 8 2.25 -30.06 -60.62
CA ALA A 8 3.16 -29.45 -61.61
C ALA A 8 2.68 -27.98 -61.79
N GLY A 9 3.44 -26.93 -62.15
CA GLY A 9 4.68 -26.82 -62.95
C GLY A 9 4.28 -26.37 -64.36
N THR A 10 4.70 -25.23 -64.96
CA THR A 10 5.83 -24.27 -64.81
C THR A 10 5.38 -22.85 -65.29
N SER A 11 6.01 -21.68 -65.09
CA SER A 11 7.21 -21.12 -64.39
C SER A 11 7.06 -19.56 -64.39
N SER A 12 8.01 -18.60 -64.42
CA SER A 12 9.50 -18.54 -64.46
C SER A 12 10.04 -17.11 -64.20
N ALA A 13 11.06 -17.00 -63.33
CA ALA A 13 12.24 -16.09 -63.36
C ALA A 13 12.14 -14.54 -63.34
N GLY A 14 13.09 -13.91 -62.63
CA GLY A 14 13.40 -12.46 -62.60
C GLY A 14 12.70 -11.70 -61.45
N ALA A 15 13.28 -10.85 -60.60
CA ALA A 15 14.63 -10.33 -60.24
C ALA A 15 14.53 -8.80 -59.99
N GLU A 16 15.31 -8.29 -59.03
CA GLU A 16 15.45 -6.88 -58.61
C GLU A 16 16.03 -5.93 -59.71
N PRO A 17 16.10 -4.58 -59.55
CA PRO A 17 16.19 -3.79 -58.30
C PRO A 17 15.46 -2.42 -58.25
N ALA A 18 15.79 -1.59 -57.25
CA ALA A 18 15.48 -0.16 -57.17
C ALA A 18 16.72 0.74 -57.38
N ARG A 19 16.54 1.94 -57.97
CA ARG A 19 17.43 3.14 -57.88
C ARG A 19 16.81 4.38 -58.58
N CYS A 20 17.48 5.54 -58.53
CA CYS A 20 16.91 6.88 -58.70
C CYS A 20 17.53 7.72 -59.86
N GLU A 21 16.99 8.94 -60.05
CA GLU A 21 17.59 10.13 -60.73
C GLU A 21 17.55 10.14 -62.30
N PRO A 22 17.72 11.30 -63.02
CA PRO A 22 18.23 12.62 -62.57
C PRO A 22 17.56 13.93 -63.10
N ASP A 23 18.05 15.06 -62.54
CA ASP A 23 18.28 16.43 -63.11
C ASP A 23 17.21 17.31 -63.79
N GLY A 24 17.29 18.65 -63.60
CA GLY A 24 16.74 19.61 -64.58
C GLY A 24 16.47 21.10 -64.25
N GLN A 25 17.47 21.92 -63.89
CA GLN A 25 17.53 23.41 -64.08
C GLN A 25 16.56 24.38 -63.33
N GLY A 26 17.00 25.64 -63.09
CA GLY A 26 16.11 26.76 -62.71
C GLY A 26 16.69 27.83 -61.76
N SER A 27 17.56 28.73 -62.23
CA SER A 27 18.15 29.82 -61.42
C SER A 27 17.39 31.16 -61.50
N GLY A 28 17.25 31.88 -60.39
CA GLY A 28 16.79 33.29 -60.37
C GLY A 28 17.08 34.00 -59.05
N ALA A 29 17.57 35.24 -59.10
CA ALA A 29 17.99 36.01 -57.93
C ALA A 29 17.43 37.45 -57.90
N GLU A 30 17.18 37.94 -56.68
CA GLU A 30 17.03 39.33 -56.23
C GLU A 30 16.15 40.34 -57.01
N ARG A 31 15.23 41.00 -56.27
CA ARG A 31 15.19 42.48 -56.18
C ARG A 31 14.41 43.03 -54.97
N ALA A 32 15.17 43.65 -54.07
CA ALA A 32 14.88 44.87 -53.29
C ALA A 32 13.47 45.19 -52.72
N ALA A 33 13.39 45.20 -51.37
CA ALA A 33 13.03 46.36 -50.51
C ALA A 33 11.59 46.97 -50.58
N PRO A 34 11.18 47.87 -49.65
CA PRO A 34 11.87 48.40 -48.46
C PRO A 34 11.12 48.18 -47.12
N GLY A 35 11.81 48.42 -46.00
CA GLY A 35 11.20 48.48 -44.66
C GLY A 35 10.75 49.90 -44.25
N TRP A 36 9.90 49.98 -43.23
CA TRP A 36 9.47 51.25 -42.60
C TRP A 36 9.97 51.37 -41.15
N ARG A 37 10.15 52.62 -40.68
CA ARG A 37 10.77 52.95 -39.39
C ARG A 37 9.75 52.98 -38.25
N ALA A 38 10.21 52.72 -37.03
CA ALA A 38 9.40 52.83 -35.81
C ALA A 38 9.77 54.07 -34.97
N GLY A 39 8.75 54.64 -34.31
CA GLY A 39 8.85 55.65 -33.25
C GLY A 39 8.55 57.09 -33.68
N PRO A 40 8.37 58.03 -32.72
CA PRO A 40 8.22 57.84 -31.27
C PRO A 40 7.02 58.61 -30.64
N LEU A 41 6.78 58.42 -29.32
CA LEU A 41 6.59 59.46 -28.27
C LEU A 41 5.51 59.19 -27.17
N LEU A 42 5.96 59.33 -25.92
CA LEU A 42 5.33 59.99 -24.75
C LEU A 42 4.10 59.41 -23.98
N ARG A 43 4.40 58.97 -22.74
CA ARG A 43 3.65 59.18 -21.46
C ARG A 43 2.28 58.48 -21.32
N THR A 44 1.77 58.17 -20.11
CA THR A 44 2.02 58.67 -18.73
C THR A 44 2.18 57.57 -17.68
N ASP A 45 2.62 57.94 -16.47
CA ASP A 45 2.66 57.08 -15.28
C ASP A 45 1.29 56.59 -14.77
N THR A 46 1.27 55.39 -14.19
CA THR A 46 0.96 55.21 -12.74
C THR A 46 1.22 53.77 -12.28
N ARG A 47 1.88 53.61 -11.13
CA ARG A 47 1.96 52.35 -10.38
C ARG A 47 1.85 52.63 -8.88
N PRO A 48 0.92 52.03 -8.14
CA PRO A 48 0.97 52.02 -6.69
C PRO A 48 1.95 50.95 -6.22
N ALA A 49 3.05 51.34 -5.58
CA ALA A 49 3.90 50.44 -4.81
C ALA A 49 3.54 50.59 -3.32
N VAL A 50 2.93 49.57 -2.73
CA VAL A 50 2.59 49.57 -1.29
C VAL A 50 3.60 48.73 -0.51
N LEU A 51 4.17 49.38 0.49
CA LEU A 51 5.20 48.89 1.39
C LEU A 51 4.71 47.68 2.21
N ILE A 52 5.50 46.60 2.26
CA ILE A 52 5.43 45.63 3.36
C ILE A 52 6.73 45.74 4.16
N ALA A 53 6.63 46.25 5.38
CA ALA A 53 7.77 46.44 6.26
C ALA A 53 8.24 45.10 6.85
N ARG A 54 9.52 44.77 6.66
CA ARG A 54 10.24 43.87 7.57
C ARG A 54 10.74 44.69 8.75
N LEU A 55 10.37 44.27 9.97
CA LEU A 55 10.89 44.82 11.21
C LEU A 55 11.83 43.81 11.90
N LEU A 56 12.55 44.31 12.92
CA LEU A 56 13.63 43.70 13.71
C LEU A 56 15.05 43.81 13.11
N PRO A 57 16.10 43.94 13.95
CA PRO A 57 16.12 44.17 15.42
C PRO A 57 16.79 45.52 15.83
N GLY A 58 16.61 45.90 17.09
CA GLY A 58 17.33 47.02 17.75
C GLY A 58 17.38 46.83 19.28
N PRO A 59 18.37 47.41 20.02
CA PRO A 59 18.90 46.78 21.24
C PRO A 59 18.97 47.69 22.52
N VAL A 60 19.65 47.18 23.57
CA VAL A 60 20.24 47.91 24.73
C VAL A 60 19.27 48.27 25.89
N PRO A 61 19.66 48.26 27.20
CA PRO A 61 20.70 47.50 27.96
C PRO A 61 20.15 46.74 29.20
N GLY A 62 21.00 46.02 29.95
CA GLY A 62 20.74 45.70 31.37
C GLY A 62 21.54 44.55 32.00
N ALA A 63 22.53 44.85 32.86
CA ALA A 63 23.21 43.93 33.78
C ALA A 63 23.71 44.72 35.02
N PRO A 64 23.94 44.10 36.20
CA PRO A 64 25.30 43.61 36.56
C PRO A 64 25.35 42.37 37.49
N GLY A 65 26.57 41.92 37.85
CA GLY A 65 26.91 40.80 38.75
C GLY A 65 27.34 39.55 37.98
N GLU A 66 28.62 39.13 37.88
CA GLU A 66 29.63 38.76 38.91
C GLU A 66 29.29 37.45 39.66
N GLU A 67 30.20 36.48 39.86
CA GLU A 67 31.66 36.45 39.58
C GLU A 67 32.16 35.07 39.05
N ALA A 68 33.47 34.85 39.03
CA ALA A 68 34.17 33.71 38.41
C ALA A 68 34.50 32.57 39.43
N ALA A 69 35.38 31.57 39.25
CA ALA A 69 36.39 31.32 38.21
C ALA A 69 36.91 29.86 38.21
N ARG A 70 37.52 29.44 37.07
CA ARG A 70 38.59 28.41 36.92
C ARG A 70 38.23 26.94 37.27
N GLY A 71 38.85 25.92 36.66
CA GLY A 71 39.79 25.88 35.54
C GLY A 71 40.80 24.72 35.64
N GLY A 72 41.21 24.12 34.51
CA GLY A 72 42.30 23.12 34.50
C GLY A 72 42.34 22.18 33.29
N GLN A 73 43.32 22.37 32.40
CA GLN A 73 43.79 21.36 31.43
C GLN A 73 45.22 20.94 31.79
N ARG A 74 45.58 19.67 31.56
CA ARG A 74 46.85 19.15 31.01
C ARG A 74 46.99 17.64 31.23
N GLY A 75 47.76 16.96 30.37
CA GLY A 75 48.25 15.59 30.59
C GLY A 75 48.19 14.69 29.35
N VAL A 76 49.35 14.26 28.85
CA VAL A 76 49.53 13.27 27.76
C VAL A 76 50.81 12.46 28.08
N GLN A 77 50.93 11.25 27.51
CA GLN A 77 51.97 10.22 27.75
C GLN A 77 51.73 9.34 29.01
N GLY A 78 51.93 8.01 28.99
CA GLY A 78 52.14 7.09 27.86
C GLY A 78 52.60 5.66 28.25
N ILE A 79 52.74 4.79 27.23
CA ILE A 79 53.51 3.51 27.15
C ILE A 79 52.98 2.23 27.86
N ALA A 80 53.12 1.09 27.14
CA ALA A 80 53.37 -0.31 27.60
C ALA A 80 52.22 -1.31 27.94
N LEU A 81 51.88 -2.13 26.94
CA LEU A 81 51.91 -3.62 26.93
C LEU A 81 51.27 -4.46 28.06
N SER A 82 50.22 -5.22 27.73
CA SER A 82 50.14 -6.70 27.89
C SER A 82 48.85 -7.30 27.31
N ALA A 83 48.85 -8.60 27.00
CA ALA A 83 47.72 -9.40 26.47
C ALA A 83 48.02 -10.90 26.67
N PRO A 84 47.07 -11.85 26.43
CA PRO A 84 45.62 -11.72 26.25
C PRO A 84 44.81 -12.52 27.30
N CYS A 85 43.47 -12.53 27.20
CA CYS A 85 42.64 -13.59 27.81
C CYS A 85 41.40 -13.91 26.93
N ALA A 86 40.87 -15.12 27.07
CA ALA A 86 39.92 -15.75 26.13
C ALA A 86 38.42 -15.56 26.56
N PRO A 87 37.43 -15.86 25.70
CA PRO A 87 36.09 -15.28 25.82
C PRO A 87 35.15 -16.00 26.81
N ALA A 88 34.36 -15.20 27.54
CA ALA A 88 33.23 -15.67 28.33
C ALA A 88 32.03 -16.02 27.41
N ARG A 89 31.41 -17.18 27.64
CA ARG A 89 30.19 -17.61 26.92
C ARG A 89 28.96 -17.03 27.61
N HIS A 90 28.18 -16.19 26.92
CA HIS A 90 26.84 -15.81 27.38
C HIS A 90 25.77 -16.70 26.76
N THR A 91 25.19 -17.58 27.58
CA THR A 91 24.02 -18.40 27.22
C THR A 91 22.74 -17.57 27.26
N ARG A 92 21.85 -17.78 26.28
CA ARG A 92 20.51 -17.19 26.28
C ARG A 92 19.64 -17.81 27.40
N PRO A 93 18.84 -17.04 28.14
CA PRO A 93 17.74 -17.60 28.92
C PRO A 93 16.61 -18.08 28.00
N LEU A 94 15.95 -19.17 28.37
CA LEU A 94 14.78 -19.73 27.67
C LEU A 94 13.49 -19.31 28.39
N CYS A 95 12.53 -18.77 27.66
CA CYS A 95 11.18 -18.52 28.20
C CYS A 95 10.38 -19.83 28.29
N PRO A 96 9.68 -20.12 29.40
CA PRO A 96 8.85 -21.31 29.53
C PRO A 96 7.52 -21.17 28.77
N SER A 97 7.04 -22.26 28.19
CA SER A 97 5.73 -22.34 27.51
C SER A 97 4.56 -22.45 28.51
N PRO A 98 3.36 -21.94 28.18
CA PRO A 98 2.21 -22.01 29.08
C PRO A 98 1.62 -23.44 29.20
N PRO A 99 1.06 -23.81 30.37
CA PRO A 99 0.45 -25.12 30.59
C PRO A 99 -0.93 -25.25 29.93
N ARG A 100 -1.31 -26.49 29.57
CA ARG A 100 -2.65 -26.81 29.06
C ARG A 100 -3.67 -26.91 30.22
N PRO A 101 -4.94 -26.49 30.03
CA PRO A 101 -5.95 -26.56 31.08
C PRO A 101 -6.38 -28.00 31.37
N GLY A 102 -6.22 -28.44 32.62
CA GLY A 102 -6.79 -29.69 33.12
C GLY A 102 -8.11 -29.44 33.85
N ALA A 103 -9.17 -30.17 33.47
CA ALA A 103 -10.47 -30.04 34.12
C ALA A 103 -10.45 -30.54 35.57
N ARG A 104 -11.05 -29.78 36.49
CA ARG A 104 -11.38 -30.23 37.85
C ARG A 104 -12.84 -29.87 38.14
N SER A 105 -13.61 -30.85 38.59
CA SER A 105 -15.01 -30.66 38.98
C SER A 105 -15.10 -30.14 40.40
N TRP A 106 -15.85 -29.06 40.62
CA TRP A 106 -16.30 -28.66 41.94
C TRP A 106 -17.52 -29.48 42.36
N ARG A 107 -17.61 -29.83 43.65
CA ARG A 107 -18.83 -30.29 44.32
C ARG A 107 -18.86 -29.70 45.73
N GLU A 108 -19.96 -29.05 46.07
CA GLU A 108 -20.28 -28.70 47.46
C GLU A 108 -21.32 -29.70 48.00
N PRO A 109 -21.30 -30.01 49.31
CA PRO A 109 -22.32 -30.86 49.94
C PRO A 109 -23.38 -30.02 50.67
N ILE A 110 -24.67 -30.23 50.35
CA ILE A 110 -25.81 -29.73 51.14
C ILE A 110 -26.51 -30.92 51.81
N LYS A 111 -26.86 -30.79 53.09
CA LYS A 111 -27.61 -31.79 53.87
C LYS A 111 -29.12 -31.61 53.74
N ALA A 112 -29.85 -32.72 53.66
CA ALA A 112 -31.27 -32.82 54.02
C ALA A 112 -31.52 -34.20 54.71
N PRO A 113 -32.53 -34.34 55.59
CA PRO A 113 -32.62 -35.48 56.53
C PRO A 113 -33.57 -36.61 56.10
N GLY A 114 -33.53 -37.69 56.88
CA GLY A 114 -34.11 -39.00 56.60
C GLY A 114 -35.63 -39.10 56.46
N GLY A 115 -36.03 -40.19 55.80
CA GLY A 115 -37.40 -40.72 55.72
C GLY A 115 -37.32 -42.17 55.23
N ALA A 116 -37.99 -43.10 55.92
CA ALA A 116 -37.97 -44.52 55.59
C ALA A 116 -39.32 -44.98 55.00
N GLY A 117 -39.27 -45.81 53.97
CA GLY A 117 -40.44 -46.40 53.32
C GLY A 117 -40.00 -47.39 52.23
N ALA A 118 -40.57 -48.59 52.23
CA ALA A 118 -40.14 -49.68 51.35
C ALA A 118 -41.23 -50.04 50.34
N THR A 119 -40.85 -50.25 49.08
CA THR A 119 -41.71 -50.97 48.11
C THR A 119 -40.90 -51.75 47.09
N VAL A 120 -41.12 -53.08 47.10
CA VAL A 120 -41.25 -54.05 45.99
C VAL A 120 -40.53 -53.80 44.65
N LEU A 121 -39.86 -54.86 44.17
CA LEU A 121 -39.25 -55.01 42.85
C LEU A 121 -40.27 -55.01 41.70
N GLN A 122 -39.93 -54.36 40.58
CA GLN A 122 -40.41 -54.79 39.25
C GLN A 122 -39.34 -54.51 38.20
N GLU A 123 -38.96 -55.52 37.43
CA GLU A 123 -37.88 -55.45 36.45
C GLU A 123 -38.32 -54.73 35.16
N ARG A 124 -37.37 -54.06 34.48
CA ARG A 124 -37.53 -53.59 33.10
C ARG A 124 -36.49 -54.31 32.22
N PRO A 125 -36.85 -54.68 30.97
CA PRO A 125 -36.00 -55.48 30.10
C PRO A 125 -34.76 -54.71 29.63
N GLU A 126 -33.66 -55.42 29.40
CA GLU A 126 -32.46 -54.88 28.77
C GLU A 126 -32.75 -54.39 27.34
N GLN A 127 -32.14 -53.26 26.96
CA GLN A 127 -32.06 -52.84 25.56
C GLN A 127 -30.70 -53.24 24.96
N PRO A 128 -30.65 -53.63 23.66
CA PRO A 128 -29.46 -54.18 23.05
C PRO A 128 -28.33 -53.14 22.94
N ARG A 129 -27.09 -53.59 23.19
CA ARG A 129 -25.87 -52.77 23.12
C ARG A 129 -25.51 -52.40 21.67
N HIS A 130 -26.14 -51.35 21.14
CA HIS A 130 -25.65 -50.70 19.93
C HIS A 130 -24.22 -50.18 20.18
N LYS A 131 -23.26 -50.70 19.42
CA LYS A 131 -21.89 -50.16 19.40
C LYS A 131 -21.94 -48.74 18.85
N VAL A 132 -21.88 -47.75 19.72
CA VAL A 132 -21.66 -46.35 19.32
C VAL A 132 -20.26 -46.24 18.73
N LEU A 133 -20.18 -46.38 17.40
CA LEU A 133 -19.05 -45.91 16.62
C LEU A 133 -18.97 -44.41 16.83
N ARG A 134 -18.14 -43.98 17.79
CA ARG A 134 -17.81 -42.57 17.98
C ARG A 134 -17.28 -42.05 16.65
N PRO A 135 -17.89 -41.00 16.05
CA PRO A 135 -17.27 -40.34 14.92
C PRO A 135 -15.84 -39.97 15.33
N ARG A 136 -14.87 -40.37 14.52
CA ARG A 136 -13.50 -39.86 14.67
C ARG A 136 -13.62 -38.35 14.51
N ALA A 137 -13.38 -37.60 15.58
CA ALA A 137 -13.35 -36.15 15.51
C ALA A 137 -12.12 -35.77 14.67
N GLU A 138 -12.31 -35.74 13.35
CA GLU A 138 -11.35 -35.19 12.43
C GLU A 138 -11.09 -33.77 12.86
N SER A 139 -9.85 -33.48 13.23
CA SER A 139 -9.45 -32.13 13.54
C SER A 139 -9.57 -31.33 12.25
N MET A 140 -10.68 -30.62 12.08
CA MET A 140 -10.74 -29.41 11.26
C MET A 140 -9.82 -28.37 11.91
N ALA A 141 -8.51 -28.64 11.80
CA ALA A 141 -7.52 -27.61 11.79
C ALA A 141 -8.02 -26.58 10.78
N HIS A 142 -8.18 -25.34 11.23
CA HIS A 142 -8.50 -24.24 10.34
C HIS A 142 -7.45 -24.26 9.24
N GLN A 143 -7.83 -24.67 8.02
CA GLN A 143 -6.99 -24.43 6.86
C GLN A 143 -6.88 -22.92 6.78
N SER A 144 -5.73 -22.39 7.21
CA SER A 144 -5.41 -20.97 7.05
C SER A 144 -5.51 -20.70 5.55
N CYS A 145 -6.59 -20.05 5.12
CA CYS A 145 -6.90 -19.91 3.71
C CYS A 145 -5.75 -19.18 3.02
N GLN A 146 -4.88 -19.96 2.39
CA GLN A 146 -3.61 -19.49 1.85
C GLN A 146 -3.88 -18.91 0.48
N TRP A 147 -4.44 -17.70 0.49
CA TRP A 147 -4.61 -16.89 -0.69
C TRP A 147 -3.27 -16.24 -1.07
N GLY A 148 -3.10 -16.08 -2.38
CA GLY A 148 -2.01 -15.36 -3.02
C GLY A 148 -2.49 -14.83 -4.36
N TYR A 149 -1.65 -14.92 -5.39
CA TYR A 149 -1.93 -14.44 -6.75
C TYR A 149 -1.65 -15.51 -7.83
N ASP A 150 -1.40 -16.77 -7.43
CA ASP A 150 -1.12 -17.88 -8.35
C ASP A 150 -2.40 -18.47 -8.95
N SER A 151 -2.28 -19.30 -9.99
CA SER A 151 -3.44 -19.93 -10.65
C SER A 151 -4.28 -20.86 -9.74
N ASP A 152 -3.72 -21.38 -8.65
CA ASP A 152 -4.41 -22.25 -7.69
C ASP A 152 -4.98 -21.50 -6.47
N ASN A 153 -4.44 -20.31 -6.16
CA ASN A 153 -4.73 -19.56 -4.92
C ASN A 153 -5.07 -18.07 -5.11
N GLY A 154 -5.16 -17.62 -6.36
CA GLY A 154 -5.32 -16.22 -6.77
C GLY A 154 -6.75 -15.66 -6.78
N PRO A 155 -6.93 -14.42 -7.29
CA PRO A 155 -8.19 -13.67 -7.25
C PRO A 155 -9.44 -14.43 -7.70
N GLU A 156 -9.35 -15.23 -8.76
CA GLU A 156 -10.47 -16.05 -9.25
C GLU A 156 -10.95 -17.11 -8.25
N HIS A 157 -10.15 -17.42 -7.23
CA HIS A 157 -10.37 -18.51 -6.28
C HIS A 157 -10.60 -18.02 -4.84
N TRP A 158 -10.29 -16.77 -4.51
CA TRP A 158 -10.55 -16.19 -3.17
C TRP A 158 -12.02 -16.34 -2.75
N HIS A 159 -12.96 -16.20 -3.68
CA HIS A 159 -14.40 -16.30 -3.41
C HIS A 159 -14.86 -17.69 -2.90
N LYS A 160 -14.04 -18.73 -3.02
CA LYS A 160 -14.31 -20.08 -2.47
C LYS A 160 -14.27 -20.09 -0.94
N TYR A 161 -13.53 -19.16 -0.33
CA TYR A 161 -13.32 -19.06 1.13
C TYR A 161 -13.78 -17.70 1.69
N TYR A 162 -13.82 -16.67 0.86
CA TYR A 162 -14.27 -15.32 1.18
C TYR A 162 -15.43 -14.93 0.25
N PRO A 163 -16.68 -15.37 0.49
CA PRO A 163 -17.78 -15.22 -0.48
C PRO A 163 -18.05 -13.77 -0.91
N ILE A 164 -17.78 -12.79 -0.03
CA ILE A 164 -17.88 -11.36 -0.32
C ILE A 164 -16.93 -10.90 -1.46
N ALA A 165 -15.90 -11.67 -1.82
CA ALA A 165 -15.09 -11.40 -3.01
C ALA A 165 -15.89 -11.44 -4.35
N LYS A 166 -17.16 -11.89 -4.32
CA LYS A 166 -18.14 -11.78 -5.43
C LYS A 166 -19.27 -10.77 -5.17
N GLY A 167 -19.13 -9.92 -4.15
CA GLY A 167 -20.12 -8.93 -3.71
C GLY A 167 -20.41 -7.80 -4.70
N GLU A 168 -21.21 -6.83 -4.27
CA GLU A 168 -21.75 -5.79 -5.16
C GLU A 168 -20.85 -4.56 -5.29
N ASN A 169 -19.97 -4.33 -4.32
CA ASN A 169 -19.12 -3.14 -4.23
C ASN A 169 -17.63 -3.50 -4.22
N GLN A 170 -17.24 -4.55 -4.94
CA GLN A 170 -15.85 -5.01 -4.99
C GLN A 170 -14.90 -4.03 -5.69
N SER A 171 -13.64 -4.01 -5.27
CA SER A 171 -12.54 -3.21 -5.81
C SER A 171 -11.36 -4.11 -6.21
N PRO A 172 -10.49 -3.69 -7.14
CA PRO A 172 -10.48 -2.39 -7.84
C PRO A 172 -11.54 -2.31 -8.95
N ILE A 173 -11.62 -1.19 -9.64
CA ILE A 173 -12.45 -0.97 -10.83
C ILE A 173 -11.64 -0.35 -11.96
N GLU A 174 -12.16 -0.43 -13.18
CA GLU A 174 -11.78 0.48 -14.26
C GLU A 174 -12.59 1.78 -14.16
N ILE A 175 -11.94 2.91 -14.42
CA ILE A 175 -12.53 4.24 -14.48
C ILE A 175 -12.55 4.69 -15.94
N ASN A 176 -13.73 4.71 -16.54
CA ASN A 176 -13.98 5.36 -17.83
C ASN A 176 -14.25 6.85 -17.59
N SER A 177 -13.34 7.73 -17.99
CA SER A 177 -13.47 9.19 -17.78
C SER A 177 -14.68 9.81 -18.47
N LYS A 178 -15.34 9.09 -19.39
CA LYS A 178 -16.59 9.52 -20.05
C LYS A 178 -17.86 9.20 -19.26
N GLU A 179 -17.78 8.29 -18.28
CA GLU A 179 -18.88 7.89 -17.39
C GLU A 179 -18.76 8.50 -15.98
N VAL A 180 -17.56 8.98 -15.63
CA VAL A 180 -17.29 9.73 -14.40
C VAL A 180 -18.13 11.00 -14.34
N GLN A 181 -18.75 11.24 -13.19
CA GLN A 181 -19.56 12.44 -12.95
C GLN A 181 -18.73 13.46 -12.16
N HIS A 182 -18.42 14.62 -12.76
CA HIS A 182 -17.88 15.76 -12.01
C HIS A 182 -18.92 16.23 -10.99
N ASP A 183 -18.56 16.19 -9.71
CA ASP A 183 -19.41 16.64 -8.61
C ASP A 183 -18.80 17.88 -7.95
N PRO A 184 -19.27 19.10 -8.27
CA PRO A 184 -18.73 20.34 -7.72
C PRO A 184 -19.03 20.53 -6.22
N SER A 185 -19.78 19.63 -5.58
CA SER A 185 -19.96 19.64 -4.12
C SER A 185 -18.84 18.89 -3.38
N LEU A 186 -17.98 18.14 -4.08
CA LEU A 186 -16.83 17.45 -3.49
C LEU A 186 -15.77 18.47 -3.02
N PRO A 187 -15.51 18.59 -1.70
CA PRO A 187 -14.51 19.53 -1.21
C PRO A 187 -13.09 18.99 -1.40
N PRO A 188 -12.06 19.84 -1.20
CA PRO A 188 -10.68 19.37 -1.04
C PRO A 188 -10.54 18.43 0.17
N TRP A 189 -9.56 17.54 0.10
CA TRP A 189 -9.12 16.68 1.19
C TRP A 189 -7.78 17.15 1.76
N PHE A 190 -7.56 16.89 3.05
CA PHE A 190 -6.41 17.37 3.81
C PHE A 190 -5.83 16.25 4.66
N VAL A 191 -4.52 16.27 4.84
CA VAL A 191 -3.81 15.38 5.77
C VAL A 191 -3.07 16.19 6.82
N GLY A 192 -3.04 15.67 8.03
CA GLY A 192 -2.08 16.05 9.07
C GLY A 192 -1.41 14.78 9.52
N TYR A 193 -0.20 14.51 9.03
CA TYR A 193 0.56 13.31 9.35
C TYR A 193 1.75 13.66 10.25
N ASP A 194 1.87 12.96 11.37
CA ASP A 194 3.03 13.02 12.26
C ASP A 194 4.10 12.03 11.75
N PRO A 195 5.30 12.49 11.36
CA PRO A 195 6.37 11.58 10.93
C PRO A 195 6.73 10.56 12.01
N GLY A 196 6.68 10.97 13.28
CA GLY A 196 6.97 10.13 14.44
C GLY A 196 5.87 9.12 14.76
N ALA A 197 4.77 9.08 14.00
CA ALA A 197 3.76 8.03 14.07
C ALA A 197 4.12 6.80 13.22
N ALA A 198 5.11 6.87 12.32
CA ALA A 198 5.63 5.70 11.62
C ALA A 198 6.33 4.75 12.62
N LYS A 199 6.12 3.43 12.48
CA LYS A 199 6.60 2.42 13.44
C LYS A 199 7.56 1.43 12.80
N THR A 200 7.09 0.69 11.81
CA THR A 200 7.80 -0.44 11.19
C THR A 200 7.49 -0.56 9.70
N ILE A 201 8.42 -1.17 8.97
CA ILE A 201 8.25 -1.61 7.59
C ILE A 201 8.39 -3.14 7.54
N LEU A 202 7.56 -3.82 6.77
CA LEU A 202 7.49 -5.29 6.78
C LEU A 202 7.12 -5.90 5.42
N ASN A 203 7.52 -7.16 5.24
CA ASN A 203 7.12 -8.03 4.15
C ASN A 203 6.22 -9.15 4.71
N ASN A 204 4.93 -9.13 4.35
CA ASN A 204 3.94 -10.12 4.81
C ASN A 204 3.75 -11.31 3.83
N GLY A 205 4.62 -11.45 2.83
CA GLY A 205 4.51 -12.42 1.74
C GLY A 205 3.55 -12.03 0.61
N ARG A 206 2.93 -10.84 0.66
CA ARG A 206 2.06 -10.31 -0.40
C ARG A 206 2.40 -8.88 -0.81
N THR A 207 2.96 -8.07 0.09
CA THR A 207 3.32 -6.67 -0.19
C THR A 207 4.39 -6.17 0.78
N CYS A 208 5.05 -5.07 0.39
CA CYS A 208 5.76 -4.16 1.29
C CYS A 208 4.73 -3.26 1.99
N ARG A 209 4.74 -3.23 3.33
CA ARG A 209 3.83 -2.41 4.14
C ARG A 209 4.59 -1.60 5.19
N VAL A 210 4.22 -0.33 5.36
CA VAL A 210 4.64 0.51 6.49
C VAL A 210 3.46 0.68 7.45
N VAL A 211 3.69 0.50 8.75
CA VAL A 211 2.70 0.56 9.83
C VAL A 211 2.85 1.84 10.65
N PHE A 212 1.72 2.45 11.02
CA PHE A 212 1.65 3.67 11.80
C PHE A 212 0.98 3.46 13.16
N ASP A 213 1.12 4.44 14.05
CA ASP A 213 0.44 4.55 15.34
C ASP A 213 -0.95 5.18 15.17
N ASP A 214 -1.99 4.34 15.20
CA ASP A 214 -3.39 4.73 15.06
C ASP A 214 -4.19 4.65 16.39
N THR A 215 -3.48 4.53 17.52
CA THR A 215 -4.08 4.43 18.86
C THR A 215 -4.83 5.71 19.26
N PHE A 216 -4.37 6.87 18.78
CA PHE A 216 -5.05 8.17 18.88
C PHE A 216 -4.87 8.98 17.57
N ASP A 217 -5.45 10.19 17.52
CA ASP A 217 -5.47 11.06 16.33
C ASP A 217 -4.11 11.74 16.05
N ARG A 218 -3.04 10.96 15.81
CA ARG A 218 -1.72 11.48 15.41
C ARG A 218 -1.67 11.84 13.92
N SER A 219 -1.87 10.82 13.07
CA SER A 219 -1.81 10.95 11.61
C SER A 219 -3.20 10.75 11.04
N VAL A 220 -3.77 11.81 10.45
CA VAL A 220 -5.19 11.86 10.07
C VAL A 220 -5.42 12.40 8.66
N LEU A 221 -6.49 11.90 8.04
CA LEU A 221 -7.10 12.34 6.79
C LEU A 221 -8.46 12.97 7.09
N ARG A 222 -8.81 14.09 6.44
CA ARG A 222 -10.04 14.86 6.65
C ARG A 222 -10.54 15.47 5.34
N GLY A 223 -11.84 15.77 5.24
CA GLY A 223 -12.43 16.40 4.06
C GLY A 223 -12.59 15.42 2.89
N GLY A 224 -12.64 15.95 1.67
CA GLY A 224 -13.03 15.17 0.51
C GLY A 224 -14.44 14.55 0.66
N PRO A 225 -14.66 13.29 0.25
CA PRO A 225 -15.94 12.60 0.38
C PRO A 225 -16.22 12.08 1.80
N LEU A 226 -15.35 12.38 2.78
CA LEU A 226 -15.37 11.72 4.08
C LEU A 226 -16.28 12.45 5.09
N PRO A 227 -17.13 11.73 5.85
CA PRO A 227 -18.03 12.32 6.84
C PRO A 227 -17.33 12.80 8.13
N GLY A 228 -15.99 12.84 8.16
CA GLY A 228 -15.24 13.18 9.36
C GLY A 228 -13.73 13.00 9.23
N THR A 229 -13.10 12.61 10.34
CA THR A 229 -11.65 12.37 10.45
C THR A 229 -11.38 10.88 10.37
N PHE A 230 -10.33 10.46 9.66
CA PHE A 230 -9.91 9.06 9.56
C PHE A 230 -8.42 8.94 9.94
N ARG A 231 -8.07 7.97 10.80
CA ARG A 231 -6.69 7.74 11.26
C ARG A 231 -5.90 6.89 10.28
N LEU A 232 -4.72 7.34 9.87
CA LEU A 232 -3.77 6.56 9.07
C LEU A 232 -3.26 5.36 9.88
N ARG A 233 -3.44 4.15 9.35
CA ARG A 233 -3.02 2.90 10.00
C ARG A 233 -1.80 2.27 9.34
N GLN A 234 -1.76 2.29 8.01
CA GLN A 234 -0.69 1.69 7.22
C GLN A 234 -0.70 2.23 5.78
N PHE A 235 0.41 2.09 5.07
CA PHE A 235 0.39 2.11 3.60
C PHE A 235 1.14 0.91 3.02
N HIS A 236 0.76 0.53 1.80
CA HIS A 236 1.32 -0.61 1.08
C HIS A 236 1.24 -0.41 -0.44
N PHE A 237 1.91 -1.28 -1.21
CA PHE A 237 2.00 -1.17 -2.67
C PHE A 237 1.53 -2.45 -3.38
N HIS A 238 0.95 -2.25 -4.57
CA HIS A 238 0.68 -3.27 -5.57
C HIS A 238 1.53 -2.96 -6.82
N TRP A 239 2.10 -3.96 -7.48
CA TRP A 239 3.01 -3.79 -8.62
C TRP A 239 3.09 -5.04 -9.52
N GLY A 240 3.41 -4.82 -10.80
CA GLY A 240 3.48 -5.88 -11.81
C GLY A 240 4.88 -6.47 -11.99
N SER A 241 5.00 -7.49 -12.85
CA SER A 241 6.30 -8.06 -13.22
C SER A 241 7.13 -7.16 -14.15
N SER A 242 6.50 -6.26 -14.91
CA SER A 242 7.16 -5.26 -15.78
C SER A 242 6.58 -3.84 -15.59
N ASP A 243 7.16 -2.84 -16.26
CA ASP A 243 6.87 -1.41 -16.04
C ASP A 243 5.60 -0.89 -16.74
N ASP A 244 4.95 -1.74 -17.53
CA ASP A 244 3.73 -1.46 -18.30
C ASP A 244 2.43 -1.82 -17.55
N HIS A 245 2.52 -2.51 -16.41
CA HIS A 245 1.38 -2.91 -15.60
C HIS A 245 1.73 -3.09 -14.12
N GLY A 246 0.71 -3.16 -13.26
CA GLY A 246 0.90 -3.35 -11.82
C GLY A 246 -0.03 -2.57 -10.91
N SER A 247 -0.68 -1.53 -11.42
CA SER A 247 -1.83 -0.92 -10.76
C SER A 247 -3.03 -1.87 -10.71
N GLU A 248 -3.83 -1.71 -9.67
CA GLU A 248 -5.07 -2.46 -9.47
C GLU A 248 -6.23 -1.73 -10.17
N HIS A 249 -6.31 -0.41 -10.01
CA HIS A 249 -7.18 0.43 -10.81
C HIS A 249 -6.62 0.65 -12.23
N ILE A 250 -7.55 0.91 -13.15
CA ILE A 250 -7.30 1.24 -14.56
C ILE A 250 -8.03 2.55 -14.88
N VAL A 251 -7.43 3.42 -15.70
CA VAL A 251 -8.09 4.65 -16.18
C VAL A 251 -8.10 4.64 -17.70
N ASP A 252 -9.28 4.64 -18.32
CA ASP A 252 -9.48 4.60 -19.78
C ASP A 252 -8.62 3.51 -20.49
N GLY A 253 -8.63 2.27 -19.97
CA GLY A 253 -7.80 1.16 -20.44
C GLY A 253 -6.33 1.19 -20.02
N VAL A 254 -5.83 2.30 -19.43
CA VAL A 254 -4.41 2.48 -19.05
C VAL A 254 -4.13 1.92 -17.65
N LYS A 255 -3.12 1.05 -17.56
CA LYS A 255 -2.48 0.64 -16.31
C LYS A 255 -1.22 1.45 -16.02
N TYR A 256 -0.83 1.47 -14.75
CA TYR A 256 0.45 1.99 -14.28
C TYR A 256 1.33 0.87 -13.71
N ALA A 257 2.63 1.12 -13.52
CA ALA A 257 3.60 0.11 -13.06
C ALA A 257 3.35 -0.37 -11.61
N ALA A 258 2.72 0.49 -10.81
CA ALA A 258 2.33 0.20 -9.43
C ALA A 258 1.23 1.15 -8.93
N GLU A 259 0.68 0.83 -7.77
CA GLU A 259 -0.29 1.63 -7.04
C GLU A 259 0.01 1.58 -5.53
N LEU A 260 0.03 2.75 -4.89
CA LEU A 260 0.24 2.96 -3.46
C LEU A 260 -1.12 3.18 -2.79
N HIS A 261 -1.45 2.39 -1.77
CA HIS A 261 -2.64 2.55 -0.95
C HIS A 261 -2.27 2.99 0.46
N MET A 262 -2.60 4.23 0.82
CA MET A 262 -2.61 4.70 2.21
C MET A 262 -3.97 4.39 2.82
N VAL A 263 -4.02 3.61 3.89
CA VAL A 263 -5.27 3.08 4.47
C VAL A 263 -5.54 3.72 5.83
N HIS A 264 -6.73 4.31 5.94
CA HIS A 264 -7.21 5.02 7.12
C HIS A 264 -8.53 4.46 7.62
N TRP A 265 -8.88 4.70 8.88
CA TRP A 265 -10.16 4.25 9.45
C TRP A 265 -10.84 5.28 10.34
N ASN A 266 -12.17 5.18 10.43
CA ASN A 266 -13.05 6.14 11.08
C ASN A 266 -13.13 5.87 12.60
N PRO A 267 -12.57 6.74 13.47
CA PRO A 267 -12.53 6.54 14.91
C PRO A 267 -13.88 6.80 15.60
N LYS A 268 -14.95 7.08 14.85
CA LYS A 268 -16.33 6.95 15.36
C LYS A 268 -16.67 5.49 15.70
N TYR A 269 -16.00 4.54 15.07
CA TYR A 269 -16.03 3.12 15.44
C TYR A 269 -14.93 2.84 16.46
N SER A 270 -15.18 1.93 17.40
CA SER A 270 -14.33 1.77 18.60
C SER A 270 -12.91 1.26 18.30
N ASN A 271 -12.70 0.62 17.16
CA ASN A 271 -11.40 0.16 16.66
C ASN A 271 -11.50 -0.23 15.17
N PHE A 272 -10.36 -0.48 14.54
CA PHE A 272 -10.26 -0.90 13.13
C PHE A 272 -11.14 -2.12 12.77
N ALA A 273 -11.23 -3.15 13.63
CA ALA A 273 -11.99 -4.36 13.32
C ALA A 273 -13.52 -4.16 13.39
N GLU A 274 -14.01 -3.17 14.13
CA GLU A 274 -15.41 -2.74 14.03
C GLU A 274 -15.64 -1.86 12.80
N ALA A 275 -14.66 -1.03 12.41
CA ALA A 275 -14.73 -0.23 11.19
C ALA A 275 -14.79 -1.09 9.91
N LEU A 276 -14.12 -2.26 9.87
CA LEU A 276 -14.22 -3.21 8.74
C LEU A 276 -15.66 -3.70 8.46
N LYS A 277 -16.59 -3.57 9.41
CA LYS A 277 -17.98 -4.04 9.28
C LYS A 277 -18.94 -2.96 8.74
N GLN A 278 -18.41 -1.83 8.27
CA GLN A 278 -19.17 -0.58 8.11
C GLN A 278 -18.82 0.09 6.78
N ALA A 279 -19.83 0.49 6.00
CA ALA A 279 -19.65 1.00 4.63
C ALA A 279 -18.77 2.27 4.51
N ASP A 280 -18.69 3.08 5.58
CA ASP A 280 -17.82 4.27 5.69
C ASP A 280 -16.74 4.12 6.79
N GLY A 281 -16.39 2.87 7.16
CA GLY A 281 -15.42 2.59 8.21
C GLY A 281 -13.97 2.80 7.79
N VAL A 282 -13.64 2.60 6.52
CA VAL A 282 -12.28 2.74 5.97
C VAL A 282 -12.27 3.79 4.86
N ALA A 283 -11.18 4.54 4.77
CA ALA A 283 -10.86 5.38 3.63
C ALA A 283 -9.50 4.94 3.05
N VAL A 284 -9.35 4.97 1.74
CA VAL A 284 -8.06 4.69 1.09
C VAL A 284 -7.70 5.80 0.12
N VAL A 285 -6.53 6.40 0.31
CA VAL A 285 -5.93 7.28 -0.70
C VAL A 285 -5.06 6.43 -1.61
N GLY A 286 -5.51 6.28 -2.86
CA GLY A 286 -4.80 5.56 -3.91
C GLY A 286 -3.94 6.50 -4.75
N VAL A 287 -2.67 6.14 -4.98
CA VAL A 287 -1.73 6.93 -5.78
C VAL A 287 -1.06 6.03 -6.82
N PHE A 288 -1.24 6.34 -8.10
CA PHE A 288 -0.59 5.63 -9.20
C PHE A 288 0.90 5.95 -9.30
N LEU A 289 1.72 4.94 -9.60
CA LEU A 289 3.15 5.06 -9.86
C LEU A 289 3.42 4.80 -11.36
N LYS A 290 3.72 5.86 -12.12
CA LYS A 290 4.22 5.74 -13.50
C LYS A 290 5.74 5.62 -13.50
N VAL A 291 6.27 4.81 -14.41
CA VAL A 291 7.72 4.80 -14.67
C VAL A 291 8.09 5.96 -15.59
N GLY A 292 9.20 6.62 -15.29
CA GLY A 292 9.75 7.72 -16.07
C GLY A 292 11.25 7.87 -15.88
N LYS A 293 11.78 9.05 -16.21
CA LYS A 293 13.24 9.29 -16.25
C LYS A 293 13.80 9.74 -14.91
N THR A 294 12.96 10.29 -14.03
CA THR A 294 13.40 10.88 -12.76
C THR A 294 13.07 9.93 -11.60
N PRO A 295 14.05 9.51 -10.77
CA PRO A 295 13.73 8.77 -9.55
C PRO A 295 13.04 9.70 -8.56
N LYS A 296 11.96 9.24 -7.91
CA LYS A 296 11.27 9.94 -6.80
C LYS A 296 12.20 9.95 -5.58
N PRO A 297 12.82 11.08 -5.17
CA PRO A 297 13.80 11.06 -4.09
C PRO A 297 13.20 10.63 -2.74
N GLU A 298 11.92 10.88 -2.54
CA GLU A 298 11.19 10.60 -1.30
C GLU A 298 10.87 9.11 -1.13
N MET A 299 10.83 8.33 -2.22
CA MET A 299 10.75 6.86 -2.17
C MET A 299 12.06 6.22 -1.66
N LYS A 300 13.20 6.92 -1.76
CA LYS A 300 14.54 6.37 -1.44
C LYS A 300 14.56 5.59 -0.12
N ARG A 301 13.99 6.17 0.94
CA ARG A 301 14.05 5.59 2.29
C ARG A 301 13.30 4.26 2.41
N ILE A 302 12.20 4.09 1.68
CA ILE A 302 11.44 2.83 1.63
C ILE A 302 12.28 1.76 0.92
N LEU A 303 13.02 2.16 -0.12
CA LEU A 303 13.82 1.29 -0.97
C LEU A 303 15.16 0.86 -0.32
N GLU A 304 15.69 1.65 0.61
CA GLU A 304 16.86 1.30 1.43
C GLU A 304 16.56 0.14 2.39
N GLU A 305 15.33 0.01 2.90
CA GLU A 305 14.91 -1.05 3.83
C GLU A 305 14.55 -2.38 3.15
N ILE A 306 14.44 -2.42 1.81
CA ILE A 306 13.99 -3.60 1.05
C ILE A 306 14.87 -4.84 1.29
N ASP A 307 16.15 -4.67 1.59
CA ASP A 307 17.04 -5.81 1.89
C ASP A 307 16.92 -6.26 3.36
N ASN A 308 16.50 -5.38 4.28
CA ASN A 308 16.16 -5.77 5.65
C ASN A 308 14.85 -6.56 5.70
N ILE A 309 13.87 -6.21 4.86
CA ILE A 309 12.58 -6.89 4.72
C ILE A 309 12.50 -7.88 3.54
N LYS A 310 13.64 -8.43 3.10
CA LYS A 310 13.76 -9.16 1.82
C LYS A 310 12.76 -10.31 1.64
N THR A 311 12.43 -11.02 2.70
CA THR A 311 11.62 -12.24 2.70
C THR A 311 10.38 -12.15 3.60
N LYS A 312 9.38 -12.96 3.30
CA LYS A 312 8.12 -13.06 4.06
C LYS A 312 8.39 -13.31 5.55
N GLY A 313 7.76 -12.48 6.38
CA GLY A 313 7.89 -12.50 7.85
C GLY A 313 9.01 -11.61 8.40
N LYS A 314 9.78 -10.93 7.55
CA LYS A 314 10.74 -9.90 7.99
C LYS A 314 10.04 -8.57 8.27
N GLU A 315 10.46 -7.90 9.32
CA GLU A 315 10.00 -6.59 9.77
C GLU A 315 11.19 -5.80 10.33
N ALA A 316 11.25 -4.50 10.06
CA ALA A 316 12.33 -3.59 10.47
C ALA A 316 11.75 -2.29 11.06
N PRO A 317 12.44 -1.61 12.00
CA PRO A 317 12.01 -0.31 12.54
C PRO A 317 11.99 0.78 11.46
N PHE A 318 10.89 1.54 11.38
CA PHE A 318 10.70 2.58 10.36
C PHE A 318 9.97 3.79 10.97
N SER A 319 10.71 4.64 11.67
CA SER A 319 10.21 5.82 12.38
C SER A 319 10.42 7.13 11.59
N ASN A 320 9.82 8.23 12.04
CA ASN A 320 10.09 9.58 11.51
C ASN A 320 9.87 9.70 9.99
N PHE A 321 8.80 9.12 9.45
CA PHE A 321 8.46 9.16 8.02
C PHE A 321 7.04 9.70 7.84
N ASP A 322 6.92 10.89 7.24
CA ASP A 322 5.65 11.42 6.77
C ASP A 322 5.38 10.88 5.34
N PRO A 323 4.31 10.09 5.10
CA PRO A 323 3.98 9.62 3.76
C PRO A 323 3.36 10.71 2.86
N SER A 324 3.07 11.92 3.35
CA SER A 324 2.49 12.99 2.52
C SER A 324 3.43 13.47 1.40
N ILE A 325 4.73 13.26 1.58
CA ILE A 325 5.80 13.51 0.59
C ILE A 325 5.71 12.61 -0.65
N LEU A 326 4.96 11.49 -0.55
CA LEU A 326 4.69 10.57 -1.65
C LEU A 326 3.50 11.01 -2.51
N PHE A 327 2.81 12.09 -2.17
CA PHE A 327 1.71 12.59 -2.99
C PHE A 327 2.20 13.33 -4.26
N PRO A 328 1.36 13.37 -5.31
CA PRO A 328 1.52 14.26 -6.45
C PRO A 328 1.30 15.74 -6.07
N LYS A 329 1.45 16.65 -7.05
CA LYS A 329 1.26 18.10 -6.85
C LYS A 329 -0.21 18.46 -6.82
N SER A 330 -0.99 17.98 -7.79
CA SER A 330 -2.43 18.09 -7.78
C SER A 330 -3.04 17.26 -6.64
N ARG A 331 -4.23 17.67 -6.22
CA ARG A 331 -5.06 16.94 -5.25
C ARG A 331 -6.38 16.47 -5.85
N ASP A 332 -6.55 16.66 -7.16
CA ASP A 332 -7.64 16.12 -7.97
C ASP A 332 -7.81 14.62 -7.74
N TYR A 333 -9.05 14.18 -7.50
CA TYR A 333 -9.34 12.80 -7.17
C TYR A 333 -10.66 12.29 -7.77
N TRP A 334 -10.70 10.98 -8.01
CA TRP A 334 -11.92 10.22 -8.16
C TRP A 334 -12.34 9.62 -6.81
N THR A 335 -13.65 9.44 -6.60
CA THR A 335 -14.19 8.79 -5.40
C THR A 335 -15.36 7.85 -5.74
N TYR A 336 -15.38 6.71 -5.07
CA TYR A 336 -16.45 5.70 -5.12
C TYR A 336 -16.42 4.81 -3.87
N HIS A 337 -17.51 4.08 -3.59
CA HIS A 337 -17.55 3.07 -2.52
C HIS A 337 -17.11 1.69 -3.03
N GLY A 338 -16.21 1.05 -2.28
CA GLY A 338 -15.47 -0.11 -2.72
C GLY A 338 -15.11 -1.09 -1.59
N SER A 339 -14.26 -2.05 -1.92
CA SER A 339 -13.78 -3.08 -1.00
C SER A 339 -12.28 -3.00 -0.76
N PHE A 340 -11.77 -3.78 0.21
CA PHE A 340 -10.37 -4.21 0.14
C PHE A 340 -10.13 -5.01 -1.15
N THR A 341 -9.01 -4.74 -1.82
CA THR A 341 -8.54 -5.46 -3.00
C THR A 341 -7.83 -6.77 -2.67
N THR A 342 -7.72 -7.09 -1.37
CA THR A 342 -7.16 -8.33 -0.83
C THR A 342 -8.14 -8.97 0.16
N PRO A 343 -8.11 -10.31 0.34
CA PRO A 343 -9.00 -10.98 1.28
C PRO A 343 -8.80 -10.52 2.75
N PRO A 344 -9.89 -10.35 3.53
CA PRO A 344 -11.24 -10.87 3.26
C PRO A 344 -12.15 -10.12 2.26
N CYS A 345 -11.69 -9.03 1.63
CA CYS A 345 -12.43 -8.26 0.62
C CYS A 345 -13.69 -7.53 1.16
N GLU A 346 -13.64 -7.03 2.39
CA GLU A 346 -14.72 -6.29 3.04
C GLU A 346 -15.11 -5.02 2.26
N GLU A 347 -16.42 -4.82 2.05
CA GLU A 347 -17.02 -3.68 1.34
C GLU A 347 -17.22 -2.46 2.27
N CYS A 348 -16.10 -1.96 2.81
CA CYS A 348 -16.06 -0.93 3.85
C CYS A 348 -15.28 0.34 3.47
N ILE A 349 -14.90 0.50 2.19
CA ILE A 349 -13.93 1.52 1.75
C ILE A 349 -14.59 2.67 0.98
N THR A 350 -14.35 3.91 1.40
CA THR A 350 -14.45 5.09 0.54
C THR A 350 -13.10 5.34 -0.14
N TRP A 351 -13.03 5.22 -1.46
CA TRP A 351 -11.80 5.45 -2.23
C TRP A 351 -11.59 6.94 -2.54
N ILE A 352 -10.33 7.39 -2.47
CA ILE A 352 -9.86 8.70 -2.93
C ILE A 352 -8.65 8.42 -3.85
N LEU A 353 -8.91 8.21 -5.13
CA LEU A 353 -7.88 7.83 -6.10
C LEU A 353 -7.38 9.07 -6.86
N LEU A 354 -6.10 9.38 -6.76
CA LEU A 354 -5.57 10.65 -7.26
C LEU A 354 -5.35 10.65 -8.78
N ARG A 355 -5.73 11.76 -9.45
CA ARG A 355 -5.65 11.94 -10.91
C ARG A 355 -4.22 11.96 -11.43
N GLU A 356 -3.30 12.60 -10.70
CA GLU A 356 -1.90 12.74 -11.10
C GLU A 356 -1.05 11.56 -10.57
N PRO A 357 -0.46 10.72 -11.44
CA PRO A 357 0.47 9.67 -11.02
C PRO A 357 1.82 10.27 -10.62
N ILE A 358 2.44 9.73 -9.56
CA ILE A 358 3.84 10.05 -9.24
C ILE A 358 4.79 9.33 -10.21
N GLU A 359 5.89 10.00 -10.58
CA GLU A 359 6.94 9.41 -11.41
C GLU A 359 8.01 8.72 -10.55
N VAL A 360 8.38 7.50 -10.90
CA VAL A 360 9.49 6.71 -10.32
C VAL A 360 10.42 6.20 -11.43
N SER A 361 11.67 5.86 -11.11
CA SER A 361 12.58 5.26 -12.12
C SER A 361 12.43 3.74 -12.22
N PRO A 362 12.87 3.11 -13.33
CA PRO A 362 12.88 1.65 -13.47
C PRO A 362 13.62 0.94 -12.34
N ASP A 363 14.74 1.50 -11.86
CA ASP A 363 15.53 0.93 -10.77
C ASP A 363 14.75 0.89 -9.43
N GLN A 364 13.91 1.90 -9.18
CA GLN A 364 13.05 1.94 -8.00
C GLN A 364 11.99 0.84 -8.06
N MET A 365 11.41 0.61 -9.23
CA MET A 365 10.47 -0.49 -9.47
C MET A 365 11.15 -1.87 -9.40
N ALA A 366 12.34 -2.03 -9.99
CA ALA A 366 13.14 -3.25 -9.91
C ALA A 366 13.52 -3.59 -8.44
N LYS A 367 13.81 -2.58 -7.61
CA LYS A 367 14.06 -2.77 -6.19
C LYS A 367 12.83 -3.30 -5.45
N LEU A 368 11.63 -2.79 -5.71
CA LEU A 368 10.37 -3.34 -5.16
C LEU A 368 10.14 -4.79 -5.60
N ARG A 369 10.27 -5.09 -6.89
CA ARG A 369 10.16 -6.45 -7.47
C ARG A 369 11.20 -7.45 -6.92
N SER A 370 12.27 -6.96 -6.28
CA SER A 370 13.32 -7.80 -5.68
C SER A 370 12.97 -8.38 -4.31
N LEU A 371 11.80 -8.05 -3.74
CA LEU A 371 11.26 -8.71 -2.55
C LEU A 371 10.90 -10.18 -2.87
N SER A 372 10.81 -11.02 -1.85
CA SER A 372 10.38 -12.43 -1.97
C SER A 372 9.04 -12.66 -1.27
N ILE A 373 8.12 -13.39 -1.94
CA ILE A 373 6.88 -13.87 -1.31
C ILE A 373 7.13 -15.03 -0.34
N ASN A 374 8.27 -15.70 -0.50
CA ASN A 374 8.73 -16.83 0.30
C ASN A 374 9.60 -16.34 1.48
N ALA A 375 9.59 -17.10 2.56
CA ALA A 375 10.36 -16.86 3.78
C ALA A 375 11.86 -17.16 3.57
N GLU A 376 12.70 -16.76 4.53
CA GLU A 376 14.16 -16.96 4.49
C GLU A 376 14.60 -18.44 4.45
N THR A 377 13.74 -19.35 4.92
CA THR A 377 13.98 -20.81 4.89
C THR A 377 13.38 -21.50 3.66
N GLU A 378 12.76 -20.75 2.75
CA GLU A 378 12.10 -21.23 1.54
C GLU A 378 12.91 -20.77 0.30
N PRO A 379 12.83 -21.46 -0.86
CA PRO A 379 13.49 -20.99 -2.09
C PRO A 379 13.02 -19.57 -2.45
N ALA A 380 13.96 -18.67 -2.75
CA ALA A 380 13.64 -17.28 -3.06
C ALA A 380 12.70 -17.19 -4.29
N ARG A 381 11.54 -16.56 -4.12
CA ARG A 381 10.53 -16.41 -5.17
C ARG A 381 10.10 -14.95 -5.26
N PRO A 382 10.41 -14.23 -6.37
CA PRO A 382 10.10 -12.81 -6.50
C PRO A 382 8.65 -12.45 -6.20
N MET A 383 8.46 -11.33 -5.50
CA MET A 383 7.17 -10.69 -5.31
C MET A 383 6.93 -9.79 -6.51
N VAL A 384 6.08 -10.27 -7.41
CA VAL A 384 5.57 -9.61 -8.61
C VAL A 384 4.10 -9.98 -8.77
N ASP A 385 3.36 -9.18 -9.53
CA ASP A 385 1.96 -9.43 -9.88
C ASP A 385 1.03 -9.62 -8.68
N ASN A 386 1.29 -8.86 -7.62
CA ASN A 386 0.46 -8.82 -6.41
C ASN A 386 -0.77 -7.89 -6.56
N TRP A 387 -1.35 -7.80 -7.76
CA TRP A 387 -2.49 -6.94 -8.09
C TRP A 387 -3.74 -7.77 -8.42
N ARG A 388 -4.90 -7.38 -7.88
CA ARG A 388 -6.21 -7.95 -8.22
C ARG A 388 -6.70 -7.37 -9.56
N PRO A 389 -7.27 -8.16 -10.48
CA PRO A 389 -7.95 -7.64 -11.67
C PRO A 389 -9.14 -6.73 -11.33
N PRO A 390 -9.53 -5.79 -12.22
CA PRO A 390 -10.77 -5.01 -12.12
C PRO A 390 -11.99 -5.88 -11.83
N GLN A 391 -12.85 -5.38 -10.95
CA GLN A 391 -14.12 -5.99 -10.56
C GLN A 391 -15.28 -5.19 -11.20
N PRO A 392 -16.46 -5.79 -11.42
CA PRO A 392 -17.57 -5.10 -12.06
C PRO A 392 -18.01 -3.83 -11.31
N LEU A 393 -18.17 -2.72 -12.01
CA LEU A 393 -18.66 -1.45 -11.42
C LEU A 393 -20.08 -1.61 -10.83
N LYS A 394 -20.93 -2.39 -11.51
CA LYS A 394 -22.35 -2.60 -11.18
C LYS A 394 -23.10 -1.27 -11.05
N GLY A 395 -24.00 -1.12 -10.09
CA GLY A 395 -24.82 0.10 -9.90
C GLY A 395 -24.10 1.28 -9.24
N ARG A 396 -22.76 1.28 -9.18
CA ARG A 396 -21.97 2.34 -8.53
C ARG A 396 -21.65 3.46 -9.53
N VAL A 397 -21.56 4.69 -9.02
CA VAL A 397 -21.13 5.87 -9.77
C VAL A 397 -19.75 6.30 -9.25
N VAL A 398 -18.81 6.55 -10.17
CA VAL A 398 -17.53 7.20 -9.85
C VAL A 398 -17.71 8.71 -10.02
N LYS A 399 -17.36 9.47 -8.98
CA LYS A 399 -17.37 10.94 -9.02
C LYS A 399 -15.95 11.49 -9.17
N ALA A 400 -15.80 12.66 -9.78
CA ALA A 400 -14.54 13.42 -9.82
C ALA A 400 -14.68 14.78 -9.12
N SER A 401 -13.60 15.21 -8.47
CA SER A 401 -13.46 16.54 -7.86
C SER A 401 -13.03 17.64 -8.87
N PHE A 402 -13.05 17.33 -10.16
CA PHE A 402 -12.44 18.11 -11.22
C PHE A 402 -13.19 17.95 -12.55
N GLN A 403 -12.90 18.84 -13.50
CA GLN A 403 -13.36 18.80 -14.89
C GLN A 403 -12.31 18.18 -15.83
#